data_AF-A0A832ZW67-F1
#
_entry.id   AF-A0A832ZW67-F1
#
_cell.length_a   1.000
_cell.length_b   1.000
_cell.length_c   1.000
_cell.angle_alpha   90.00
_cell.angle_beta   90.00
_cell.angle_gamma   90.00
#
_symmetry.space_group_name_H-M   'P 1'
#
loop_
_entity.id
_entity.type
_entity.pdbx_description
1 polymer ?
#
loop_
_entity_poly.entity_id
_entity_poly.type
_entity_poly.pdbx_seq_one_letter_code
_entity_poly.pdbx_strand_id
1 'polypeptide(L)'
;MKPPEQRIRETWLKLAEDPVFNTLLRNSSITRRQMEVLLLDLTTQEQELKMSYEERARLLKLTKGAYARIRKQAIKNITEAMFTVILAAYLGMLKLPSINWILEIGELLHEGDVESLRNALNLLKTKEKK
;
A
#
# COMPACT_ATOMS: atom_id res chain seq x y z
N MET A 1 -1.32 24.25 14.28
CA MET A 1 -1.46 23.14 13.31
C MET A 1 -0.06 22.59 13.01
N LYS A 2 0.18 21.28 13.18
CA LYS A 2 1.53 20.70 12.97
C LYS A 2 1.97 20.83 11.50
N PRO A 3 3.25 21.10 11.19
CA PRO A 3 3.73 21.10 9.81
C PRO A 3 3.48 19.76 9.10
N PRO A 4 3.26 19.75 7.77
CA PRO A 4 3.01 18.52 7.00
C PRO A 4 4.08 17.45 7.25
N GLU A 5 5.36 17.84 7.27
CA GLU A 5 6.49 16.93 7.48
C GLU A 5 6.43 16.17 8.81
N GLN A 6 5.96 16.83 9.87
CA GLN A 6 5.86 16.23 11.18
C GLN A 6 4.75 15.18 11.21
N ARG A 7 3.64 15.43 10.51
CA ARG A 7 2.52 14.48 10.42
C ARG A 7 2.88 13.27 9.58
N ILE A 8 3.54 13.46 8.43
CA ILE A 8 4.00 12.35 7.58
C ILE A 8 4.96 11.45 8.36
N ARG A 9 5.86 12.05 9.15
CA ARG A 9 6.77 11.30 10.02
C ARG A 9 6.02 10.55 11.12
N GLU A 10 5.02 11.16 11.76
CA GLU A 10 4.18 10.50 12.76
C GLU A 10 3.39 9.34 12.15
N THR A 11 2.78 9.51 10.98
CA THR A 11 2.09 8.44 10.25
C THR A 11 3.06 7.31 9.90
N TRP A 12 4.25 7.63 9.41
CA TRP A 12 5.27 6.63 9.11
C TRP A 12 5.71 5.85 10.35
N LEU A 13 5.92 6.53 11.48
CA LEU A 13 6.29 5.86 12.73
C LEU A 13 5.20 4.91 13.21
N LYS A 14 3.93 5.34 13.17
CA LYS A 14 2.79 4.49 13.49
C LYS A 14 2.71 3.25 12.58
N LEU A 15 2.83 3.44 11.26
CA LEU A 15 2.84 2.32 10.31
C LEU A 15 4.05 1.40 10.51
N ALA A 16 5.22 1.96 10.85
CA ALA A 16 6.42 1.17 11.12
C ALA A 16 6.29 0.31 12.39
N GLU A 17 5.38 0.63 13.30
CA GLU A 17 5.04 -0.19 14.46
C GLU A 17 3.94 -1.23 14.16
N ASP A 18 3.18 -1.05 13.07
CA ASP A 18 2.11 -1.97 12.67
C ASP A 18 2.68 -3.27 12.06
N PRO A 19 2.47 -4.44 12.71
CA PRO A 19 2.93 -5.73 12.20
C PRO A 19 2.32 -6.10 10.84
N VAL A 20 1.08 -5.68 10.57
CA VAL A 20 0.39 -5.96 9.31
C VAL A 20 1.03 -5.17 8.19
N PHE A 21 1.16 -3.85 8.34
CA PHE A 21 1.86 -3.00 7.37
C PHE A 21 3.25 -3.53 7.04
N ASN A 22 4.04 -3.86 8.07
CA ASN A 22 5.38 -4.38 7.89
C ASN A 22 5.42 -5.73 7.15
N THR A 23 4.44 -6.59 7.40
CA THR A 23 4.32 -7.88 6.71
C THR A 23 3.95 -7.69 5.24
N LEU A 24 2.98 -6.82 4.95
CA LEU A 24 2.58 -6.50 3.58
C LEU A 24 3.73 -5.85 2.80
N LEU A 25 4.41 -4.88 3.40
CA LEU A 25 5.53 -4.18 2.75
C LEU A 25 6.66 -5.16 2.40
N ARG A 26 7.06 -6.04 3.32
CA ARG A 26 8.13 -7.03 3.08
C ARG A 26 7.81 -8.08 2.02
N ASN A 27 6.53 -8.41 1.83
CA ASN A 27 6.10 -9.43 0.86
C ASN A 27 5.60 -8.83 -0.46
N SER A 28 5.71 -7.52 -0.64
CA SER A 28 5.32 -6.81 -1.86
C SER A 28 6.53 -6.52 -2.76
N SER A 29 6.27 -6.10 -4.00
CA SER A 29 7.29 -5.55 -4.90
C SER A 29 7.67 -4.09 -4.59
N ILE A 30 7.20 -3.54 -3.46
CA ILE A 30 7.39 -2.14 -3.06
C ILE A 30 8.50 -2.04 -2.01
N THR A 31 9.52 -1.23 -2.30
CA THR A 31 10.58 -0.91 -1.36
C THR A 31 10.10 0.11 -0.31
N ARG A 32 10.75 0.13 0.85
CA ARG A 32 10.52 1.13 1.90
C ARG A 32 10.51 2.56 1.35
N ARG A 33 11.47 2.89 0.47
CA ARG A 33 11.61 4.22 -0.11
C ARG A 33 10.50 4.58 -1.08
N GLN A 34 10.00 3.61 -1.85
CA GLN A 34 8.81 3.79 -2.69
C GLN A 34 7.56 4.00 -1.83
N MET A 35 7.43 3.26 -0.73
CA MET A 35 6.31 3.42 0.20
C MET A 35 6.29 4.81 0.86
N GLU A 36 7.45 5.33 1.28
CA GLU A 36 7.57 6.70 1.82
C GLU A 36 7.07 7.76 0.81
N VAL A 37 7.41 7.60 -0.48
CA VAL A 37 6.94 8.48 -1.57
C VAL A 37 5.44 8.36 -1.79
N LEU A 38 4.90 7.14 -1.81
CA LEU A 38 3.46 6.90 -1.97
C LEU A 38 2.64 7.49 -0.82
N LEU A 39 3.08 7.32 0.43
CA LEU A 39 2.40 7.91 1.60
C LEU A 39 2.41 9.43 1.55
N LEU A 40 3.53 10.04 1.15
CA LEU A 40 3.58 11.49 0.97
C LEU A 40 2.60 11.96 -0.11
N ASP A 41 2.52 11.27 -1.23
CA ASP A 41 1.56 11.61 -2.29
C ASP A 41 0.11 11.45 -1.82
N LEU A 42 -0.23 10.36 -1.11
CA LEU A 42 -1.57 10.14 -0.56
C LEU A 42 -1.94 11.22 0.47
N THR A 43 -1.08 11.48 1.46
CA THR A 43 -1.35 12.48 2.50
C THR A 43 -1.49 13.89 1.92
N THR A 44 -0.67 14.24 0.92
CA THR A 44 -0.76 15.56 0.28
C THR A 44 -2.01 15.72 -0.56
N GLN A 45 -2.50 14.63 -1.18
CA GLN A 45 -3.75 14.62 -1.93
C GLN A 45 -4.96 14.68 -0.99
N GLU A 46 -5.02 13.84 0.05
CA GLU A 46 -6.11 13.80 1.04
C GLU A 46 -6.32 15.13 1.75
N GLN A 47 -5.24 15.87 2.00
CA GLN A 47 -5.28 17.15 2.71
C GLN A 47 -5.34 18.36 1.78
N GLU A 48 -5.51 18.15 0.47
CA GLU A 48 -5.51 19.19 -0.55
C GLU A 48 -4.31 20.16 -0.45
N LEU A 49 -3.16 19.65 0.01
CA LEU A 49 -1.97 20.46 0.22
C LEU A 49 -1.39 20.83 -1.14
N LYS A 50 -1.39 22.14 -1.44
CA LYS A 50 -0.72 22.70 -2.61
C LYS A 50 0.80 22.68 -2.41
N MET A 51 1.39 21.50 -2.55
CA MET A 51 2.84 21.29 -2.52
C MET A 51 3.36 20.92 -3.90
N SER A 52 4.35 21.66 -4.38
CA SER A 52 5.15 21.32 -5.55
C SER A 52 5.90 20.00 -5.37
N TYR A 53 6.31 19.41 -6.49
CA TYR A 53 7.15 18.21 -6.50
C TYR A 53 8.48 18.43 -5.75
N GLU A 54 9.05 19.62 -5.86
CA GLU A 54 10.27 20.02 -5.16
C GLU A 54 10.08 20.08 -3.64
N GLU A 55 8.95 20.61 -3.16
CA GLU A 55 8.64 20.62 -1.73
C GLU A 55 8.45 19.22 -1.19
N ARG A 56 7.70 18.36 -1.91
CA ARG A 56 7.54 16.94 -1.55
C ARG A 56 8.88 16.21 -1.49
N ALA A 57 9.73 16.40 -2.51
CA ALA A 57 11.06 15.80 -2.56
C ALA A 57 11.93 16.21 -1.35
N ARG A 58 11.89 17.51 -0.97
CA ARG A 58 12.65 18.02 0.17
C ARG A 58 12.24 17.38 1.50
N LEU A 59 10.95 17.09 1.70
CA LEU A 59 10.49 16.42 2.93
C LEU A 59 11.13 15.05 3.14
N LEU A 60 11.40 14.34 2.05
CA LEU A 60 12.08 13.04 2.09
C LEU A 60 13.60 13.15 1.94
N LYS A 61 14.18 14.34 1.91
CA LYS A 61 15.61 14.58 1.62
C LYS A 61 16.02 13.99 0.26
N LEU A 62 15.19 14.23 -0.76
CA LEU A 62 15.41 13.82 -2.14
C LEU A 62 15.56 15.03 -3.05
N THR A 63 16.23 14.83 -4.19
CA THR A 63 16.12 15.76 -5.32
C THR A 63 14.78 15.55 -6.03
N LYS A 64 14.29 16.58 -6.73
CA LYS A 64 13.06 16.48 -7.56
C LYS A 64 13.09 15.27 -8.50
N GLY A 65 14.23 15.08 -9.18
CA GLY A 65 14.42 13.97 -10.11
C GLY A 65 14.43 12.60 -9.43
N ALA A 66 15.04 12.48 -8.25
CA ALA A 66 15.02 11.25 -7.48
C ALA A 66 13.59 10.90 -7.02
N TYR A 67 12.86 11.88 -6.49
CA TYR A 67 11.45 11.71 -6.12
C TYR A 67 10.59 11.23 -7.30
N ALA A 68 10.68 11.91 -8.44
CA ALA A 68 9.92 11.57 -9.63
C ALA A 68 10.24 10.14 -10.14
N ARG A 69 11.51 9.73 -10.14
CA ARG A 69 11.91 8.38 -10.53
C ARG A 69 11.39 7.31 -9.56
N ILE A 70 11.53 7.54 -8.25
CA ILE A 70 11.05 6.59 -7.22
C ILE A 70 9.54 6.45 -7.32
N ARG A 71 8.80 7.56 -7.45
CA ARG A 71 7.35 7.57 -7.66
C ARG A 71 6.96 6.77 -8.91
N LYS A 72 7.61 7.04 -10.04
CA LYS A 72 7.36 6.32 -11.30
C LYS A 72 7.60 4.82 -11.14
N GLN A 73 8.67 4.42 -10.46
CA GLN A 73 8.97 3.01 -10.22
C GLN A 73 7.95 2.37 -9.27
N ALA A 74 7.50 3.08 -8.24
CA ALA A 74 6.46 2.58 -7.33
C ALA A 74 5.16 2.28 -8.08
N ILE A 75 4.67 3.24 -8.88
CA ILE A 75 3.47 3.07 -9.70
C ILE A 75 3.64 1.95 -10.73
N LYS A 76 4.82 1.87 -11.39
CA LYS A 76 5.12 0.77 -12.31
C LYS A 76 5.01 -0.60 -11.62
N ASN A 77 5.60 -0.76 -10.44
CA ASN A 77 5.56 -2.02 -9.69
C ASN A 77 4.12 -2.42 -9.29
N ILE A 78 3.28 -1.45 -8.89
CA ILE A 78 1.86 -1.68 -8.59
C ILE A 78 1.12 -2.15 -9.86
N THR A 79 1.29 -1.43 -10.97
CA THR A 79 0.66 -1.78 -12.24
C THR A 79 1.05 -3.18 -12.70
N GLU A 80 2.35 -3.50 -12.72
CA GLU A 80 2.84 -4.83 -13.10
C GLU A 80 2.31 -5.94 -12.20
N ALA A 81 2.19 -5.70 -10.89
CA ALA A 81 1.58 -6.65 -9.96
C ALA A 81 0.11 -6.93 -10.30
N MET A 82 -0.68 -5.88 -10.59
CA MET A 82 -2.08 -6.05 -11.02
C MET A 82 -2.19 -6.84 -12.32
N PHE A 83 -1.38 -6.50 -13.34
CA PHE A 83 -1.36 -7.25 -14.60
C PHE A 83 -0.89 -8.70 -14.42
N THR A 84 -0.02 -8.97 -13.46
CA THR A 84 0.42 -10.34 -13.12
C THR A 84 -0.74 -11.15 -12.55
N VAL A 85 -1.54 -10.58 -11.64
CA VAL A 85 -2.75 -11.24 -11.10
C VAL A 85 -3.75 -11.50 -12.23
N ILE A 86 -3.98 -10.52 -13.10
CA ILE A 86 -4.88 -10.65 -14.26
C ILE A 86 -4.39 -11.75 -15.22
N LEU A 87 -3.09 -11.77 -15.52
CA LEU A 87 -2.50 -12.78 -16.40
C LEU A 87 -2.63 -14.19 -15.81
N ALA A 88 -2.37 -14.35 -14.51
CA ALA A 88 -2.55 -15.63 -13.82
C ALA A 88 -4.02 -16.08 -13.84
N ALA A 89 -4.97 -15.14 -13.70
CA ALA A 89 -6.39 -15.44 -13.85
C ALA A 89 -6.76 -15.86 -15.28
N TYR A 90 -6.24 -15.13 -16.28
CA TYR A 90 -6.45 -15.45 -17.70
C TYR A 90 -5.92 -16.84 -18.08
N LEU A 91 -4.78 -17.26 -17.52
CA LEU A 91 -4.20 -18.59 -17.72
C LEU A 91 -4.90 -19.70 -16.90
N GLY A 92 -5.92 -19.36 -16.09
CA GLY A 92 -6.63 -20.30 -15.23
C GLY A 92 -5.84 -20.75 -13.99
N MET A 93 -4.70 -20.11 -13.69
CA MET A 93 -3.91 -20.34 -12.47
C MET A 93 -4.59 -19.75 -11.23
N LEU A 94 -5.40 -18.70 -11.43
CA LEU A 94 -6.30 -18.15 -10.44
C LEU A 94 -7.73 -18.20 -11.00
N LYS A 95 -8.71 -18.63 -10.21
CA LYS A 95 -10.11 -18.69 -10.66
C LYS A 95 -10.96 -17.70 -9.88
N LEU A 96 -11.83 -16.92 -10.50
CA LEU A 96 -12.89 -16.25 -9.73
C LEU A 96 -13.92 -17.31 -9.29
N PRO A 97 -14.42 -17.30 -8.03
CA PRO A 97 -14.32 -16.23 -7.04
C PRO A 97 -13.14 -16.35 -6.04
N SER A 98 -12.17 -17.24 -6.26
CA SER A 98 -11.04 -17.47 -5.35
C SER A 98 -10.06 -16.30 -5.18
N ILE A 99 -10.32 -15.13 -5.76
CA ILE A 99 -9.57 -13.87 -5.53
C ILE A 99 -10.39 -12.85 -4.72
N ASN A 100 -11.73 -12.97 -4.64
CA ASN A 100 -12.58 -11.95 -4.01
C ASN A 100 -12.20 -11.67 -2.54
N TRP A 101 -11.73 -12.69 -1.84
CA TRP A 101 -11.27 -12.56 -0.46
C TRP A 101 -10.08 -11.61 -0.29
N ILE A 102 -9.26 -11.41 -1.34
CA ILE A 102 -8.14 -10.46 -1.30
C ILE A 102 -8.67 -9.03 -1.18
N LEU A 103 -9.75 -8.71 -1.91
CA LEU A 103 -10.39 -7.40 -1.86
C LEU A 103 -11.07 -7.19 -0.50
N GLU A 104 -11.81 -8.20 -0.02
CA GLU A 104 -12.48 -8.17 1.28
C GLU A 104 -11.49 -8.00 2.44
N ILE A 105 -10.39 -8.76 2.47
CA ILE A 105 -9.32 -8.58 3.46
C ILE A 105 -8.72 -7.17 3.36
N GLY A 106 -8.52 -6.65 2.15
CA GLY A 106 -8.01 -5.30 1.94
C GLY A 106 -8.90 -4.22 2.54
N GLU A 107 -10.22 -4.32 2.34
CA GLU A 107 -11.22 -3.41 2.92
C GLU A 107 -11.24 -3.51 4.45
N LEU A 108 -11.31 -4.72 5.00
CA LEU A 108 -11.31 -4.94 6.46
C LEU A 108 -10.03 -4.42 7.13
N LEU A 109 -8.88 -4.58 6.47
CA LEU A 109 -7.61 -4.01 6.92
C LEU A 109 -7.60 -2.48 6.87
N HIS A 110 -8.21 -1.89 5.85
CA HIS A 110 -8.32 -0.44 5.74
C HIS A 110 -9.24 0.15 6.82
N GLU A 111 -10.35 -0.52 7.12
CA GLU A 111 -11.33 -0.11 8.14
C GLU A 111 -10.83 -0.34 9.58
N GLY A 112 -9.83 -1.21 9.75
CA GLY A 112 -9.30 -1.58 11.07
C GLY A 112 -10.23 -2.51 11.85
N ASP A 113 -11.17 -3.19 11.18
CA ASP A 113 -12.08 -4.16 11.81
C ASP A 113 -11.38 -5.51 11.98
N VAL A 114 -10.68 -5.64 13.11
CA VAL A 114 -9.90 -6.83 13.46
C VAL A 114 -10.77 -8.08 13.65
N GLU A 115 -12.01 -7.92 14.13
CA GLU A 115 -12.90 -9.05 14.40
C GLU A 115 -13.47 -9.61 13.09
N SER A 116 -13.94 -8.73 12.20
CA SER A 116 -14.38 -9.14 10.86
C SER A 116 -13.23 -9.73 10.04
N LEU A 117 -12.02 -9.17 10.14
CA LEU A 117 -10.82 -9.73 9.52
C LEU A 117 -10.52 -11.15 10.02
N ARG A 118 -10.58 -11.36 11.35
CA ARG A 118 -10.35 -12.68 11.95
C ARG A 118 -11.37 -13.70 11.47
N ASN A 119 -12.63 -13.31 11.37
CA ASN A 119 -13.72 -14.17 10.90
C ASN A 119 -13.56 -14.51 9.41
N ALA A 120 -13.27 -13.51 8.56
CA ALA A 120 -12.98 -13.72 7.15
C ALA A 120 -11.80 -14.70 6.95
N LEU A 121 -10.70 -14.51 7.68
CA LEU A 121 -9.52 -15.39 7.62
C LEU A 121 -9.83 -16.85 8.03
N ASN A 122 -10.68 -17.05 9.04
CA ASN A 122 -11.09 -18.40 9.47
C ASN A 122 -11.97 -19.11 8.44
N LEU A 123 -12.85 -18.35 7.76
CA LEU A 123 -13.69 -18.87 6.67
C LEU A 123 -12.85 -19.27 5.45
N LEU A 124 -11.73 -18.60 5.18
CA LEU A 124 -10.82 -18.98 4.09
C LEU A 124 -10.08 -20.29 4.39
N LYS A 125 -9.56 -20.45 5.62
CA LYS A 125 -8.86 -21.68 6.05
C LYS A 125 -9.74 -22.94 6.03
N THR A 126 -11.06 -22.78 6.15
CA THR A 126 -12.01 -23.90 6.11
C THR A 126 -12.44 -24.26 4.70
N LYS A 127 -12.39 -23.33 3.75
CA LYS A 127 -12.65 -23.57 2.33
C LYS A 127 -11.52 -24.32 1.61
N GLU A 128 -10.27 -24.18 2.06
CA GLU A 128 -9.11 -24.91 1.51
C GLU A 128 -9.02 -26.39 1.93
N LYS A 129 -9.81 -26.82 2.93
CA LYS A 129 -9.81 -28.20 3.46
C LYS A 129 -10.89 -29.11 2.84
N LYS A 130 -11.62 -28.64 1.83
CA LYS A 130 -12.63 -29.41 1.09
C LYS A 130 -12.23 -29.52 -0.37
#